data_AF-A0A3D4F9U0-F1
#
_entry.id   AF-A0A3D4F9U0-F1
#
_cell.length_a   1.000
_cell.length_b   1.000
_cell.length_c   1.000
_cell.angle_alpha   90.00
_cell.angle_beta   90.00
_cell.angle_gamma   90.00
#
_symmetry.space_group_name_H-M   'P 1'
#
loop_
_entity.id
_entity.type
_entity.pdbx_description
1 polymer ?
#
loop_
_entity_poly.entity_id
_entity_poly.type
_entity_poly.pdbx_seq_one_letter_code
_entity_poly.pdbx_strand_id
1 'polypeptide(L)'
;MKSFFSTTFDNGGFVAERSEGEVTYKNTRGETLEASLQFFDRPPIEETLLVRLDDEGRKKEKERLEQLKKEKKPASLPSSSRRKLLVQEGLANAQGGYFARSAVNRIWKQFMGRGLVEPVDQMHGANPPTHPELLLWLSQWFQHHGHDPRQLIAALVRSQTYQRSSQWLTDSAPPNESFARFIVRPLTPRQYASALHLASSDPHDW
;
A
#
# COMPACT_ATOMS: atom_id res chain seq x y z
N MET A 1 -5.07 -1.40 15.78
CA MET A 1 -4.26 -0.32 15.14
C MET A 1 -3.41 0.49 16.12
N LYS A 2 -3.91 0.93 17.29
CA LYS A 2 -3.10 1.75 18.24
C LYS A 2 -1.80 1.09 18.69
N SER A 3 -1.80 -0.24 18.86
CA SER A 3 -0.65 -1.00 19.35
C SER A 3 0.56 -0.92 18.40
N PHE A 4 0.34 -0.97 17.08
CA PHE A 4 1.42 -0.92 16.07
C PHE A 4 2.26 0.37 16.15
N PHE A 5 1.64 1.51 16.43
CA PHE A 5 2.34 2.81 16.51
C PHE A 5 2.81 3.16 17.91
N SER A 6 2.71 2.26 18.89
CA SER A 6 3.08 2.52 20.29
C SER A 6 4.57 2.88 20.47
N THR A 7 5.43 2.38 19.59
CA THR A 7 6.87 2.66 19.58
C THR A 7 7.24 3.88 18.72
N THR A 8 6.30 4.41 17.93
CA THR A 8 6.52 5.54 17.02
C THR A 8 6.16 6.86 17.70
N PHE A 9 7.02 7.87 17.60
CA PHE A 9 6.81 9.17 18.23
C PHE A 9 7.43 10.31 17.43
N ASP A 10 6.98 11.54 17.68
CA ASP A 10 7.61 12.73 17.12
C ASP A 10 8.86 13.10 17.93
N ASN A 11 9.97 13.34 17.22
CA ASN A 11 11.23 13.81 17.78
C ASN A 11 11.66 15.13 17.11
N GLY A 12 10.92 16.21 17.37
CA GLY A 12 11.29 17.54 16.88
C GLY A 12 10.96 17.72 15.40
N GLY A 13 9.79 17.24 14.96
CA GLY A 13 9.35 17.29 13.56
C GLY A 13 9.81 16.09 12.72
N PHE A 14 10.59 15.17 13.29
CA PHE A 14 10.97 13.91 12.66
C PHE A 14 10.23 12.74 13.30
N VAL A 15 9.82 11.78 12.49
CA VAL A 15 9.24 10.52 12.98
C VAL A 15 10.36 9.60 13.46
N ALA A 16 10.39 9.30 14.75
CA ALA A 16 11.31 8.37 15.38
C ALA A 16 10.58 7.10 15.84
N GLU A 17 11.35 6.03 16.07
CA GLU A 17 10.84 4.75 16.57
C GLU A 17 11.77 4.25 17.68
N ARG A 18 11.18 3.79 18.78
CA ARG A 18 11.91 3.16 19.88
C ARG A 18 12.33 1.76 19.46
N SER A 19 13.53 1.36 19.85
CA SER A 19 14.00 -0.03 19.74
C SER A 19 13.25 -1.00 20.67
N GLU A 20 12.52 -0.45 21.65
CA GLU A 20 11.80 -1.19 22.68
C GLU A 20 10.29 -0.90 22.67
N GLY A 21 9.53 -1.92 23.05
CA GLY A 21 8.12 -1.80 23.40
C GLY A 21 7.37 -3.10 23.19
N GLU A 22 6.77 -3.64 24.25
CA GLU A 22 5.83 -4.75 24.12
C GLU A 22 4.54 -4.22 23.48
N VAL A 23 4.25 -4.70 22.29
CA VAL A 23 3.04 -4.33 21.59
C VAL A 23 1.93 -5.25 22.07
N THR A 24 1.26 -4.84 23.14
CA THR A 24 0.13 -5.58 23.70
C THR A 24 -1.20 -4.97 23.30
N TYR A 25 -2.25 -5.78 23.38
CA TYR A 25 -3.63 -5.31 23.26
C TYR A 25 -4.52 -6.05 24.25
N LYS A 26 -5.60 -5.38 24.67
CA LYS A 26 -6.66 -6.03 25.45
C LYS A 26 -7.73 -6.55 24.51
N ASN A 27 -8.10 -7.82 24.65
CA ASN A 27 -9.23 -8.37 23.91
C ASN A 27 -10.57 -7.93 24.53
N THR A 28 -11.69 -8.29 23.90
CA THR A 28 -13.04 -7.98 24.40
C THR A 28 -13.33 -8.63 25.77
N ARG A 29 -12.56 -9.63 26.18
CA ARG A 29 -12.66 -10.32 27.48
C ARG A 29 -11.78 -9.68 28.57
N GLY A 30 -11.00 -8.65 28.24
CA GLY A 30 -10.12 -7.95 29.18
C GLY A 30 -8.74 -8.58 29.37
N GLU A 31 -8.42 -9.66 28.66
CA GLU A 31 -7.12 -10.33 28.71
C GLU A 31 -6.09 -9.53 27.89
N THR A 32 -4.89 -9.37 28.43
CA THR A 32 -3.77 -8.73 27.73
C THR A 32 -3.04 -9.78 26.92
N LEU A 33 -2.99 -9.59 25.61
CA LEU A 33 -2.29 -10.46 24.66
C LEU A 33 -1.16 -9.71 23.96
N GLU A 34 -0.12 -10.43 23.59
CA GLU A 34 0.96 -9.91 22.76
C GLU A 34 0.52 -9.88 21.28
N ALA A 35 0.75 -8.76 20.60
CA ALA A 35 0.46 -8.62 19.19
C ALA A 35 1.71 -8.96 18.36
N SER A 36 1.63 -10.07 17.63
CA SER A 36 2.58 -10.42 16.59
C SER A 36 2.24 -9.73 15.27
N LEU A 37 3.26 -9.42 14.48
CA LEU A 37 3.10 -8.98 13.10
C LEU A 37 2.63 -10.17 12.25
N GLN A 38 1.40 -10.07 11.74
CA GLN A 38 0.79 -11.10 10.89
C GLN A 38 0.24 -10.48 9.60
N PHE A 39 0.39 -11.23 8.51
CA PHE A 39 -0.24 -10.93 7.22
C PHE A 39 -1.30 -12.00 6.93
N PHE A 40 -2.31 -11.67 6.12
CA PHE A 40 -3.44 -12.57 5.87
C PHE A 40 -3.08 -13.85 5.11
N ASP A 41 -1.96 -13.85 4.40
CA ASP A 41 -1.52 -14.88 3.48
C ASP A 41 -0.47 -15.84 4.06
N ARG A 42 -0.03 -15.62 5.30
CA ARG A 42 1.04 -16.40 5.94
C ARG A 42 0.89 -16.50 7.45
N PRO A 43 1.60 -17.45 8.09
CA PRO A 43 1.69 -17.51 9.54
C PRO A 43 2.26 -16.21 10.15
N PRO A 44 1.98 -15.95 11.44
CA PRO A 44 2.60 -14.85 12.18
C PRO A 44 4.12 -14.89 12.07
N ILE A 45 4.72 -13.72 11.92
CA ILE A 45 6.17 -13.58 11.78
C ILE A 45 6.78 -13.62 13.18
N GLU A 46 7.80 -14.44 13.36
CA GLU A 46 8.58 -14.44 14.61
C GLU A 46 9.38 -13.14 14.70
N GLU A 47 8.94 -12.27 15.60
CA GLU A 47 9.64 -11.02 15.92
C GLU A 47 10.76 -11.29 16.93
N THR A 48 11.84 -11.94 16.50
CA THR A 48 12.96 -12.34 17.36
C THR A 48 13.82 -11.18 17.91
N LEU A 49 13.34 -9.93 17.85
CA LEU A 49 14.21 -8.75 18.00
C LEU A 49 13.65 -7.63 18.88
N LEU A 50 12.63 -7.82 19.73
CA LEU A 50 12.37 -6.81 20.77
C LEU A 50 13.52 -6.87 21.79
N VAL A 51 14.60 -6.14 21.50
CA VAL A 51 15.77 -6.00 22.36
C VAL A 51 15.28 -5.41 23.67
N ARG A 52 15.20 -6.22 24.73
CA ARG A 52 15.01 -5.72 26.09
C ARG A 52 16.33 -5.08 26.52
N LEU A 53 16.40 -3.77 26.47
CA LEU A 53 17.47 -2.96 27.04
C LEU A 53 17.36 -2.99 28.56
N ASP A 54 18.52 -3.03 29.19
CA ASP A 54 18.69 -2.74 30.61
C ASP A 54 18.40 -1.26 30.91
N ASP A 55 18.25 -0.93 32.19
CA ASP A 55 17.99 0.44 32.65
C ASP A 55 19.01 1.45 32.11
N GLU A 56 20.28 1.03 32.00
CA GLU A 56 21.36 1.85 31.44
C GLU A 56 21.20 2.09 29.94
N GLY A 57 20.86 1.05 29.16
CA GLY A 57 20.60 1.16 27.73
C GLY A 57 19.42 2.09 27.43
N ARG A 58 18.35 2.02 28.23
CA ARG A 58 17.19 2.92 28.10
C ARG A 58 17.56 4.39 28.33
N LYS A 59 18.40 4.65 29.34
CA LYS A 59 18.87 6.00 29.64
C LYS A 59 19.75 6.56 28.52
N LYS A 60 20.70 5.76 28.01
CA LYS A 60 21.57 6.15 26.88
C LYS A 60 20.78 6.48 25.62
N GLU A 61 19.80 5.65 25.26
CA GLU A 61 18.97 5.90 24.07
C GLU A 61 18.11 7.16 24.24
N LYS A 62 17.57 7.40 25.44
CA LYS A 62 16.84 8.65 25.73
C LYS A 62 17.72 9.89 25.57
N GLU A 63 18.92 9.88 26.17
CA GLU A 63 19.88 10.99 26.07
C GLU A 63 20.28 11.25 24.63
N ARG A 64 20.52 10.19 23.85
CA ARG A 64 20.82 10.25 22.43
C ARG A 64 19.68 10.88 21.62
N LEU A 65 18.43 10.48 21.86
CA LEU A 65 17.26 11.03 21.18
C LEU A 65 17.04 12.51 21.51
N GLU A 66 17.25 12.90 22.77
CA GLU A 66 17.20 14.31 23.19
C GLU A 66 18.32 15.14 22.53
N GLN A 67 19.53 14.58 22.39
CA GLN A 67 20.60 15.24 21.66
C GLN A 67 20.26 15.44 20.18
N LEU A 68 19.75 14.40 19.50
CA LEU A 68 19.34 14.50 18.09
C LEU A 68 18.21 15.52 17.90
N LYS A 69 17.29 15.62 18.87
CA LYS A 69 16.24 16.65 18.88
C LYS A 69 16.83 18.06 18.95
N LYS A 70 17.82 18.28 19.82
CA LYS A 70 18.53 19.57 19.94
C LYS A 70 19.29 19.91 18.66
N GLU A 71 19.92 18.92 18.04
CA GLU A 71 20.66 19.07 16.79
C GLU A 71 19.76 19.16 15.54
N LYS A 72 18.43 19.01 15.69
CA LYS A 72 17.44 18.94 14.59
C LYS A 72 17.82 17.91 13.52
N LYS A 73 18.35 16.76 13.95
CA LYS A 73 18.70 15.65 13.06
C LYS A 73 17.67 14.52 13.17
N PRO A 74 17.41 13.79 12.08
CA PRO A 74 16.53 12.62 12.14
C PRO A 74 17.11 11.55 13.06
N ALA A 75 16.25 10.86 13.80
CA ALA A 75 16.64 9.69 14.58
C ALA A 75 17.17 8.60 13.65
N SER A 76 18.27 7.93 14.01
CA SER A 76 18.73 6.76 13.28
C SER A 76 17.73 5.62 13.42
N LEU A 77 17.70 4.71 12.44
CA LEU A 77 16.90 3.49 12.55
C LEU A 77 17.30 2.71 13.81
N PRO A 78 16.32 2.28 14.64
CA PRO A 78 16.62 1.43 15.78
C PRO A 78 17.13 0.06 15.32
N SER A 79 17.84 -0.64 16.21
CA SER A 79 18.34 -2.00 15.97
C SER A 79 17.22 -2.97 15.57
N SER A 80 16.05 -2.80 16.18
CA SER A 80 14.80 -3.47 15.83
C SER A 80 13.74 -2.44 15.49
N SER A 81 13.15 -2.55 14.30
CA SER A 81 12.09 -1.68 13.81
C SER A 81 10.97 -2.53 13.25
N ARG A 82 9.79 -2.47 13.88
CA ARG A 82 8.59 -3.13 13.37
C ARG A 82 8.13 -2.52 12.06
N ARG A 83 8.36 -1.21 11.85
CA ARG A 83 8.07 -0.56 10.56
C ARG A 83 8.97 -1.08 9.45
N LYS A 84 10.26 -1.23 9.71
CA LYS A 84 11.21 -1.82 8.75
C LYS A 84 10.81 -3.26 8.44
N LEU A 85 10.49 -4.05 9.47
CA LEU A 85 10.00 -5.42 9.30
C LEU A 85 8.71 -5.45 8.47
N LEU A 86 7.72 -4.61 8.78
CA LEU A 86 6.48 -4.50 8.00
C LEU A 86 6.75 -4.23 6.51
N VAL A 87 7.67 -3.31 6.20
CA VAL A 87 8.01 -2.98 4.81
C VAL A 87 8.76 -4.14 4.15
N GLN A 88 9.78 -4.68 4.81
CA GLN A 88 10.56 -5.81 4.30
C GLN A 88 9.64 -6.98 4.00
N GLU A 89 8.82 -7.36 4.96
CA GLU A 89 7.93 -8.49 4.89
C GLU A 89 6.75 -8.23 3.96
N GLY A 90 6.17 -7.02 3.97
CA GLY A 90 5.07 -6.66 3.09
C GLY A 90 5.46 -6.58 1.61
N LEU A 91 6.74 -6.28 1.33
CA LEU A 91 7.32 -6.30 -0.02
C LEU A 91 8.02 -7.64 -0.33
N ALA A 92 8.24 -8.50 0.65
CA ALA A 92 8.99 -9.74 0.47
C ALA A 92 8.25 -10.73 -0.44
N ASN A 93 8.88 -10.99 -1.58
CA ASN A 93 9.01 -12.18 -2.43
C ASN A 93 8.01 -13.35 -2.45
N ALA A 94 6.82 -13.26 -1.87
CA ALA A 94 5.72 -14.10 -2.36
C ALA A 94 5.36 -13.60 -3.76
N GLN A 95 5.51 -14.45 -4.78
CA GLN A 95 5.17 -14.13 -6.17
C GLN A 95 3.74 -13.59 -6.25
N GLY A 96 3.60 -12.30 -6.54
CA GLY A 96 2.30 -11.63 -6.53
C GLY A 96 1.69 -11.56 -5.12
N GLY A 97 2.48 -11.19 -4.11
CA GLY A 97 2.03 -11.02 -2.73
C GLY A 97 0.90 -10.00 -2.57
N TYR A 98 0.30 -9.96 -1.37
CA TYR A 98 -0.91 -9.19 -1.11
C TYR A 98 -0.75 -7.68 -1.40
N PHE A 99 0.41 -7.10 -1.10
CA PHE A 99 0.71 -5.70 -1.42
C PHE A 99 0.65 -5.42 -2.92
N ALA A 100 1.32 -6.23 -3.73
CA ALA A 100 1.33 -6.07 -5.18
C ALA A 100 -0.06 -6.24 -5.78
N ARG A 101 -0.83 -7.25 -5.35
CA ARG A 101 -2.22 -7.46 -5.77
C ARG A 101 -3.11 -6.28 -5.42
N SER A 102 -3.02 -5.78 -4.19
CA SER A 102 -3.82 -4.65 -3.71
C SER A 102 -3.48 -3.37 -4.48
N ALA A 103 -2.19 -3.07 -4.66
CA ALA A 103 -1.72 -1.90 -5.41
C ALA A 103 -2.16 -1.95 -6.87
N VAL A 104 -1.94 -3.10 -7.55
CA VAL A 104 -2.38 -3.33 -8.93
C VAL A 104 -3.89 -3.16 -9.05
N ASN A 105 -4.68 -3.79 -8.18
CA ASN A 105 -6.13 -3.72 -8.24
C ASN A 105 -6.66 -2.28 -8.06
N ARG A 106 -6.04 -1.51 -7.16
CA ARG A 106 -6.41 -0.12 -6.89
C ARG A 106 -6.06 0.79 -8.08
N ILE A 107 -4.88 0.63 -8.65
CA ILE A 107 -4.47 1.36 -9.87
C ILE A 107 -5.38 0.94 -11.03
N TRP A 108 -5.61 -0.35 -11.23
CA TRP A 108 -6.53 -0.87 -12.25
C TRP A 108 -7.91 -0.22 -12.14
N LYS A 109 -8.52 -0.18 -10.95
CA LYS A 109 -9.82 0.49 -10.74
C LYS A 109 -9.80 1.96 -11.14
N GLN A 110 -8.74 2.69 -10.81
CA GLN A 110 -8.63 4.11 -11.13
C GLN A 110 -8.68 4.39 -12.63
N PHE A 111 -8.12 3.49 -13.45
CA PHE A 111 -8.06 3.63 -14.90
C PHE A 111 -9.23 2.96 -15.62
N MET A 112 -9.64 1.78 -15.17
CA MET A 112 -10.68 0.97 -15.81
C MET A 112 -12.10 1.22 -15.25
N GLY A 113 -12.23 1.98 -14.16
CA GLY A 113 -13.52 2.30 -13.52
C GLY A 113 -14.04 1.25 -12.54
N ARG A 114 -13.55 0.01 -12.63
CA ARG A 114 -13.85 -1.11 -11.72
C ARG A 114 -12.58 -1.90 -11.42
N GLY A 115 -12.39 -2.35 -10.18
CA GLY A 115 -11.30 -3.26 -9.83
C GLY A 115 -11.48 -4.65 -10.45
N LEU A 116 -10.39 -5.42 -10.53
CA LEU A 116 -10.46 -6.87 -10.77
C LEU A 116 -11.09 -7.58 -9.56
N VAL A 117 -10.80 -7.11 -8.35
CA VAL A 117 -11.56 -7.38 -7.13
C VAL A 117 -12.35 -6.13 -6.78
N GLU A 118 -13.66 -6.25 -6.63
CA GLU A 118 -14.56 -5.14 -6.30
C GLU A 118 -15.46 -5.57 -5.13
N PRO A 119 -15.57 -4.80 -4.04
CA PRO A 119 -14.84 -3.57 -3.71
C PRO A 119 -13.32 -3.76 -3.56
N VAL A 120 -12.54 -2.72 -3.87
CA VAL A 120 -11.05 -2.80 -3.86
C VAL A 120 -10.45 -3.13 -2.50
N ASP A 121 -11.13 -2.78 -1.41
CA ASP A 121 -10.66 -3.03 -0.05
C ASP A 121 -11.13 -4.40 0.50
N GLN A 122 -11.93 -5.16 -0.26
CA GLN A 122 -12.47 -6.47 0.12
C GLN A 122 -11.76 -7.62 -0.58
N MET A 123 -10.43 -7.66 -0.50
CA MET A 123 -9.63 -8.74 -1.10
C MET A 123 -9.48 -9.92 -0.12
N HIS A 124 -10.36 -10.91 -0.22
CA HIS A 124 -10.36 -12.09 0.65
C HIS A 124 -10.84 -13.33 -0.11
N GLY A 125 -10.68 -14.53 0.47
CA GLY A 125 -11.02 -15.80 -0.20
C GLY A 125 -12.47 -15.89 -0.70
N ALA A 126 -13.43 -15.29 0.03
CA ALA A 126 -14.83 -15.25 -0.39
C ALA A 126 -15.18 -14.18 -1.45
N ASN A 127 -14.22 -13.35 -1.88
CA ASN A 127 -14.40 -12.34 -2.94
C ASN A 127 -13.25 -12.48 -3.96
N PRO A 128 -13.31 -13.51 -4.82
CA PRO A 128 -12.25 -13.78 -5.78
C PRO A 128 -12.17 -12.69 -6.86
N PRO A 129 -10.98 -12.47 -7.46
CA PRO A 129 -10.85 -11.59 -8.61
C PRO A 129 -11.64 -12.11 -9.80
N THR A 130 -12.19 -11.22 -10.62
CA THR A 130 -12.88 -11.59 -11.87
C THR A 130 -11.94 -12.22 -12.88
N HIS A 131 -10.66 -11.81 -12.88
CA HIS A 131 -9.59 -12.38 -13.71
C HIS A 131 -8.38 -12.70 -12.82
N PRO A 132 -8.35 -13.88 -12.16
CA PRO A 132 -7.32 -14.21 -11.18
C PRO A 132 -5.92 -14.33 -11.79
N GLU A 133 -5.82 -14.92 -12.98
CA GLU A 133 -4.55 -15.07 -13.71
C GLU A 133 -3.96 -13.71 -14.12
N LEU A 134 -4.81 -12.80 -14.60
CA LEU A 134 -4.40 -11.44 -14.96
C LEU A 134 -3.91 -10.67 -13.74
N LEU A 135 -4.64 -10.73 -12.62
CA LEU A 135 -4.21 -10.07 -11.40
C LEU A 135 -2.88 -10.63 -10.90
N LEU A 136 -2.70 -11.95 -10.93
CA LEU A 136 -1.45 -12.59 -10.54
C LEU A 136 -0.29 -12.14 -11.43
N TRP A 137 -0.47 -12.17 -12.76
CA TRP A 137 0.53 -11.77 -13.73
C TRP A 137 0.93 -10.30 -13.57
N LEU A 138 -0.03 -9.38 -13.47
CA LEU A 138 0.25 -7.96 -13.25
C LEU A 138 0.96 -7.72 -11.92
N SER A 139 0.63 -8.49 -10.89
CA SER A 139 1.26 -8.36 -9.56
C SER A 139 2.71 -8.82 -9.58
N GLN A 140 3.01 -9.94 -10.26
CA GLN A 140 4.38 -10.41 -10.48
C GLN A 140 5.18 -9.42 -11.31
N TRP A 141 4.58 -8.90 -12.39
CA TRP A 141 5.20 -7.88 -13.24
C TRP A 141 5.51 -6.61 -12.44
N PHE A 142 4.55 -6.12 -11.66
CA PHE A 142 4.72 -4.93 -10.83
C PHE A 142 5.82 -5.09 -9.79
N GLN A 143 5.91 -6.26 -9.17
CA GLN A 143 6.97 -6.61 -8.22
C GLN A 143 8.35 -6.68 -8.92
N HIS A 144 8.44 -7.30 -10.10
CA HIS A 144 9.70 -7.38 -10.87
C HIS A 144 10.24 -6.00 -11.27
N HIS A 145 9.34 -5.02 -11.49
CA HIS A 145 9.70 -3.64 -11.82
C HIS A 145 9.83 -2.75 -10.57
N GLY A 146 10.10 -3.34 -9.39
CA GLY A 146 10.40 -2.59 -8.16
C GLY A 146 9.21 -1.83 -7.59
N HIS A 147 7.98 -2.28 -7.85
CA HIS A 147 6.75 -1.62 -7.43
C HIS A 147 6.58 -0.19 -7.99
N ASP A 148 7.11 0.09 -9.19
CA ASP A 148 7.00 1.40 -9.82
C ASP A 148 5.59 1.65 -10.40
N PRO A 149 4.78 2.54 -9.81
CA PRO A 149 3.43 2.81 -10.29
C PRO A 149 3.43 3.47 -11.66
N ARG A 150 4.47 4.22 -12.04
CA ARG A 150 4.54 4.90 -13.35
C ARG A 150 4.63 3.88 -14.46
N GLN A 151 5.48 2.86 -14.28
CA GLN A 151 5.62 1.78 -15.23
C GLN A 151 4.33 0.97 -15.37
N LEU A 152 3.66 0.64 -14.26
CA LEU A 152 2.37 -0.04 -14.31
C LEU A 152 1.31 0.79 -15.03
N ILE A 153 1.18 2.07 -14.71
CA ILE A 153 0.24 2.98 -15.38
C ILE A 153 0.54 3.02 -16.89
N ALA A 154 1.81 3.15 -17.25
CA ALA A 154 2.25 3.22 -18.64
C ALA A 154 1.95 1.92 -19.41
N ALA A 155 2.00 0.75 -18.75
CA ALA A 155 1.58 -0.52 -19.33
C ALA A 155 0.05 -0.59 -19.49
N LEU A 156 -0.71 -0.17 -18.47
CA LEU A 156 -2.17 -0.19 -18.49
C LEU A 156 -2.74 0.71 -19.59
N VAL A 157 -2.27 1.96 -19.73
CA VAL A 157 -2.79 2.89 -20.75
C VAL A 157 -2.45 2.49 -22.20
N ARG A 158 -1.42 1.65 -22.37
CA ARG A 158 -1.06 1.05 -23.67
C ARG A 158 -1.77 -0.26 -23.95
N SER A 159 -2.52 -0.80 -22.98
CA SER A 159 -3.24 -2.06 -23.16
C SER A 159 -4.44 -1.89 -24.10
N GLN A 160 -4.77 -2.97 -24.83
CA GLN A 160 -5.99 -3.02 -25.62
C GLN A 160 -7.21 -2.80 -24.75
N THR A 161 -7.23 -3.35 -23.53
CA THR A 161 -8.34 -3.20 -22.57
C THR A 161 -8.64 -1.75 -22.25
N TYR A 162 -7.62 -0.92 -22.01
CA TYR A 162 -7.80 0.51 -21.75
C TYR A 162 -8.29 1.27 -22.99
N GLN A 163 -7.83 0.85 -24.17
CA GLN A 163 -8.14 1.49 -25.46
C GLN A 163 -9.46 1.01 -26.09
N ARG A 164 -10.20 0.11 -25.43
CA ARG A 164 -11.49 -0.36 -25.95
C ARG A 164 -12.47 0.80 -26.10
N SER A 165 -13.35 0.70 -27.10
CA SER A 165 -14.48 1.62 -27.22
C SER A 165 -15.45 1.45 -26.05
N SER A 166 -16.14 2.52 -25.67
CA SER A 166 -17.29 2.45 -24.76
C SER A 166 -18.56 1.98 -25.45
N GLN A 167 -18.57 1.93 -26.78
CA GLN A 167 -19.70 1.46 -27.58
C GLN A 167 -19.72 -0.07 -27.63
N TRP A 168 -20.92 -0.64 -27.76
CA TRP A 168 -21.14 -2.07 -27.93
C TRP A 168 -22.16 -2.31 -29.06
N LEU A 169 -22.06 -3.47 -29.70
CA LEU A 169 -22.87 -3.83 -30.88
C LEU A 169 -24.14 -4.62 -30.54
N THR A 170 -24.22 -5.17 -29.33
CA THR A 170 -25.30 -6.03 -28.86
C THR A 170 -26.48 -5.24 -28.31
N ASP A 171 -27.65 -5.88 -28.21
CA ASP A 171 -28.87 -5.25 -27.67
C ASP A 171 -28.71 -4.77 -26.21
N SER A 172 -27.85 -5.45 -25.44
CA SER A 172 -27.53 -5.09 -24.07
C SER A 172 -26.03 -4.89 -23.88
N ALA A 173 -25.69 -4.03 -22.92
CA ALA A 173 -24.32 -3.72 -22.58
C ALA A 173 -23.67 -4.92 -21.86
N PRO A 174 -22.47 -5.39 -22.28
CA PRO A 174 -21.75 -6.45 -21.57
C PRO A 174 -21.58 -6.19 -20.06
N PRO A 175 -21.44 -7.22 -19.20
CA PRO A 175 -21.15 -7.00 -17.79
C PRO A 175 -19.85 -6.20 -17.59
N ASN A 176 -19.85 -5.21 -16.69
CA ASN A 176 -18.68 -4.36 -16.44
C ASN A 176 -17.44 -5.16 -16.02
N GLU A 177 -17.65 -6.25 -15.27
CA GLU A 177 -16.58 -7.15 -14.81
C GLU A 177 -15.83 -7.90 -15.91
N SER A 178 -16.40 -7.99 -17.11
CA SER A 178 -15.76 -8.61 -18.28
C SER A 178 -14.70 -7.71 -18.93
N PHE A 179 -14.73 -6.40 -18.65
CA PHE A 179 -13.92 -5.40 -19.36
C PHE A 179 -14.02 -5.50 -20.90
N ALA A 180 -15.16 -5.99 -21.42
CA ALA A 180 -15.44 -6.13 -22.86
C ALA A 180 -15.56 -4.78 -23.59
N ARG A 181 -15.83 -3.70 -22.84
CA ARG A 181 -15.89 -2.32 -23.30
C ARG A 181 -15.25 -1.40 -22.27
N PHE A 182 -14.96 -0.17 -22.67
CA PHE A 182 -14.57 0.87 -21.72
C PHE A 182 -15.76 1.29 -20.84
N ILE A 183 -15.55 1.29 -19.53
CA ILE A 183 -16.55 1.72 -18.55
C ILE A 183 -16.48 3.25 -18.46
N VAL A 184 -17.49 3.93 -18.99
CA VAL A 184 -17.56 5.40 -18.90
C VAL A 184 -17.69 5.80 -17.44
N ARG A 185 -16.80 6.69 -17.00
CA ARG A 185 -16.84 7.31 -15.68
C ARG A 185 -16.83 8.83 -15.81
N PRO A 186 -17.51 9.55 -14.91
CA PRO A 186 -17.36 11.00 -14.86
C PRO A 186 -15.90 11.36 -14.56
N LEU A 187 -15.44 12.45 -15.15
CA LEU A 187 -14.15 13.04 -14.80
C LEU A 187 -14.24 13.63 -13.40
N THR A 188 -13.17 13.46 -12.61
CA THR A 188 -13.08 14.19 -11.34
C THR A 188 -12.96 15.69 -11.63
N PRO A 189 -13.34 16.58 -10.68
CA PRO A 189 -13.22 18.02 -10.89
C PRO A 189 -11.80 18.46 -11.32
N ARG A 190 -10.75 17.83 -10.76
CA ARG A 190 -9.37 18.07 -11.18
C ARG A 190 -9.10 17.59 -12.60
N GLN A 191 -9.56 16.38 -12.98
CA GLN A 191 -9.39 15.88 -14.35
C GLN A 191 -10.07 16.79 -15.37
N TYR A 192 -11.29 17.24 -15.07
CA TYR A 192 -12.04 18.15 -15.92
C TYR A 192 -11.34 19.52 -16.05
N ALA A 193 -10.94 20.13 -14.93
CA ALA A 193 -10.23 21.40 -14.93
C ALA A 193 -8.88 21.31 -15.66
N SER A 194 -8.11 20.23 -15.45
CA SER A 194 -6.85 20.00 -16.15
C SER A 194 -7.06 19.78 -17.66
N ALA A 195 -8.11 19.06 -18.06
CA ALA A 195 -8.43 18.88 -19.47
C ALA A 195 -8.83 20.20 -20.16
N LEU A 196 -9.65 21.02 -19.48
CA LEU A 196 -9.99 22.36 -19.97
C LEU A 196 -8.75 23.25 -20.07
N HIS A 197 -7.92 23.28 -19.03
CA HIS A 197 -6.68 24.05 -19.03
C HIS A 197 -5.76 23.63 -20.18
N LEU A 198 -5.53 22.32 -20.35
CA LEU A 198 -4.71 21.80 -21.45
C LEU A 198 -5.29 22.17 -22.82
N ALA A 199 -6.61 22.08 -23.00
CA ALA A 199 -7.27 22.39 -24.26
C ALA A 199 -7.29 23.90 -24.58
N SER A 200 -7.22 24.76 -23.56
CA SER A 200 -7.21 26.22 -23.72
C SER A 200 -5.81 26.84 -23.72
N SER A 201 -4.77 26.07 -23.39
CA SER A 201 -3.39 26.55 -23.32
C SER A 201 -2.73 26.48 -24.69
N ASP A 202 -1.79 27.40 -24.96
CA ASP A 202 -0.99 27.35 -26.18
C ASP A 202 -0.08 26.11 -26.15
N PRO A 203 -0.09 25.26 -27.20
CA PRO A 203 0.86 24.17 -27.38
C PRO A 203 2.33 24.61 -27.56
N HIS A 204 2.69 25.84 -27.29
CA HIS A 204 4.08 26.30 -27.23
C HIS A 204 4.55 26.68 -25.82
N ASP A 205 3.63 26.73 -24.84
CA ASP A 205 3.89 27.19 -23.47
C ASP A 205 4.11 26.05 -22.44
N TRP A 206 4.28 24.79 -22.89
CA TRP A 206 4.40 23.60 -22.03
C TRP A 206 5.79 22.97 -21.98
#